data_AF-A0A4Q3GWL3-F1
#
_entry.id   AF-A0A4Q3GWL3-F1
#
_cell.length_a   1.000
_cell.length_b   1.000
_cell.length_c   1.000
_cell.angle_alpha   90.00
_cell.angle_beta   90.00
_cell.angle_gamma   90.00
#
_symmetry.space_group_name_H-M   'P 1'
#
loop_
_entity.id
_entity.type
_entity.pdbx_description
1 polymer ?
#
loop_
_entity_poly.entity_id
_entity_poly.type
_entity_poly.pdbx_seq_one_letter_code
_entity_poly.pdbx_strand_id
1 'polypeptide(L)'
;MKAETLATLNAERAARRPVLVVTDMASGEQRLVKAADISSDTLSADLDKQLRMGKSGMIESGGRKTFITVHAPVARLVMIGAVHITQALAPMARALDYDVTVIDPR
;
A
#
# COMPACT_ATOMS: atom_id res chain seq x y z
N MET A 1 -4.12 16.28 8.55
CA MET A 1 -4.06 15.99 7.10
C MET A 1 -4.89 17.01 6.34
N LYS A 2 -4.30 17.66 5.32
CA LYS A 2 -4.99 18.69 4.52
C LYS A 2 -6.04 18.04 3.60
N ALA A 3 -7.12 18.76 3.28
CA ALA A 3 -8.24 18.24 2.48
C ALA A 3 -7.81 17.76 1.08
N GLU A 4 -6.92 18.50 0.43
CA GLU A 4 -6.37 18.15 -0.89
C GLU A 4 -5.55 16.84 -0.86
N THR A 5 -4.75 16.65 0.19
CA THR A 5 -4.00 15.41 0.40
C THR A 5 -4.95 14.22 0.58
N LEU A 6 -6.06 14.41 1.28
CA LEU A 6 -7.09 13.38 1.46
C LEU A 6 -7.82 13.04 0.18
N ALA A 7 -8.20 14.05 -0.61
CA ALA A 7 -8.83 13.84 -1.90
C ALA A 7 -7.91 13.01 -2.83
N THR A 8 -6.63 13.37 -2.89
CA THR A 8 -5.63 12.64 -3.68
C THR A 8 -5.44 11.21 -3.18
N LEU A 9 -5.31 11.01 -1.87
CA LEU A 9 -5.19 9.67 -1.27
C LEU A 9 -6.40 8.79 -1.63
N ASN A 10 -7.61 9.33 -1.52
CA ASN A 10 -8.84 8.60 -1.82
C ASN A 10 -8.93 8.24 -3.32
N ALA A 11 -8.54 9.14 -4.21
CA ALA A 11 -8.51 8.89 -5.65
C ALA A 11 -7.54 7.75 -6.01
N GLU A 12 -6.34 7.75 -5.43
CA GLU A 12 -5.35 6.70 -5.65
C GLU A 12 -5.80 5.36 -5.04
N ARG A 13 -6.42 5.38 -3.85
CA ARG A 13 -7.00 4.19 -3.21
C ARG A 13 -8.12 3.58 -4.05
N ALA A 14 -9.02 4.41 -4.59
CA ALA A 14 -10.08 3.97 -5.48
C ALA A 14 -9.52 3.34 -6.76
N ALA A 15 -8.43 3.89 -7.29
CA ALA A 15 -7.71 3.34 -8.43
C ALA A 15 -6.78 2.14 -8.08
N ARG A 16 -6.77 1.70 -6.81
CA ARG A 16 -5.90 0.64 -6.29
C ARG A 16 -4.41 0.85 -6.57
N ARG A 17 -3.96 2.11 -6.56
CA ARG A 17 -2.54 2.45 -6.71
C ARG A 17 -1.92 2.72 -5.34
N PRO A 18 -0.75 2.15 -5.03
CA PRO A 18 -0.11 2.39 -3.75
C PRO A 18 0.36 3.83 -3.62
N VAL A 19 0.19 4.38 -2.41
CA VAL A 19 0.59 5.74 -2.04
C VAL A 19 1.21 5.72 -0.66
N LEU A 20 2.20 6.57 -0.43
CA LEU A 20 2.85 6.77 0.86
C LEU A 20 2.57 8.18 1.35
N VAL A 21 2.27 8.33 2.63
CA VAL A 21 2.24 9.64 3.30
C VAL A 21 3.46 9.73 4.19
N VAL A 22 4.34 10.67 3.87
CA VAL A 22 5.56 10.97 4.64
C VAL A 22 5.23 12.12 5.58
N THR A 23 5.37 11.87 6.88
CA THR A 23 5.14 12.87 7.93
C THR A 23 6.46 13.21 8.60
N ASP A 24 6.85 14.48 8.58
CA ASP A 24 7.96 14.96 9.39
C ASP A 24 7.53 14.98 10.86
N MET A 25 8.29 14.32 11.74
CA MET A 25 7.93 14.20 13.15
C MET A 25 8.28 15.44 13.97
N ALA A 26 9.14 16.33 13.48
CA ALA A 26 9.46 17.58 14.15
C ALA A 26 8.44 18.68 13.84
N SER A 27 8.03 18.82 12.58
CA SER A 27 7.08 19.87 12.16
C SER A 27 5.63 19.39 12.07
N GLY A 28 5.39 18.09 11.98
CA GLY A 28 4.07 17.52 11.68
C GLY A 28 3.65 17.72 10.22
N GLU A 29 4.53 18.25 9.36
CA GLU A 29 4.23 18.46 7.96
C GLU A 29 4.07 17.13 7.22
N GLN A 30 3.04 17.05 6.38
CA GLN A 30 2.69 15.85 5.63
C GLN A 30 2.81 16.10 4.14
N ARG A 31 3.47 15.18 3.44
CA ARG A 31 3.51 15.11 1.98
C ARG A 31 3.09 13.73 1.50
N LEU A 32 2.44 13.70 0.35
CA LEU A 32 1.98 12.47 -0.30
C LEU A 32 2.94 12.12 -1.44
N VAL A 33 3.36 10.86 -1.49
CA VAL A 33 4.23 10.31 -2.54
C VAL A 33 3.51 9.15 -3.21
N LYS A 34 3.30 9.24 -4.53
CA LYS A 34 2.72 8.14 -5.29
C LYS A 34 3.80 7.11 -5.59
N ALA A 35 3.42 5.84 -5.72
CA ALA A 35 4.39 4.79 -6.07
C ALA A 35 5.16 5.08 -7.37
N ALA A 36 4.51 5.70 -8.37
CA ALA A 36 5.13 6.09 -9.63
C ALA A 36 6.24 7.15 -9.48
N ASP A 37 6.18 7.96 -8.42
CA ASP A 37 7.08 9.10 -8.20
C ASP A 37 8.22 8.78 -7.22
N ILE A 38 8.24 7.57 -6.63
CA ILE A 38 9.23 7.16 -5.62
C ILE A 38 10.66 7.32 -6.13
N SER A 39 10.93 6.99 -7.40
CA SER A 39 12.28 7.06 -7.98
C SER A 39 12.86 8.48 -8.02
N SER A 40 12.00 9.50 -8.00
CA SER A 40 12.40 10.91 -7.99
C SER A 40 12.56 11.49 -6.57
N ASP A 41 12.25 10.70 -5.53
CA ASP A 41 12.26 11.13 -4.15
C ASP A 41 13.66 11.02 -3.51
N THR A 42 13.97 11.92 -2.60
CA THR A 42 15.23 11.89 -1.83
C THR A 42 15.31 10.67 -0.91
N LEU A 43 14.17 10.14 -0.47
CA LEU A 43 14.06 8.91 0.34
C LEU A 43 13.67 7.69 -0.51
N SER A 44 13.94 7.71 -1.82
CA SER A 44 13.50 6.68 -2.77
C SER A 44 13.75 5.23 -2.31
N ALA A 45 14.97 4.90 -1.86
CA ALA A 45 15.34 3.56 -1.43
C ALA A 45 14.53 3.08 -0.20
N ASP A 46 14.31 4.00 0.74
CA ASP A 46 13.60 3.77 1.98
C ASP A 46 12.08 3.64 1.76
N LEU A 47 11.53 4.49 0.89
CA LEU A 47 10.13 4.43 0.47
C LEU A 47 9.84 3.14 -0.32
N ASP A 48 10.72 2.76 -1.24
CA ASP A 48 10.58 1.50 -2.01
C ASP A 48 10.62 0.29 -1.08
N LYS A 49 11.53 0.28 -0.10
CA LYS A 49 11.61 -0.77 0.91
C LYS A 49 10.32 -0.89 1.72
N GLN A 50 9.81 0.22 2.26
CA GLN A 50 8.57 0.19 3.06
C GLN A 50 7.36 -0.23 2.23
N LEU A 51 7.28 0.24 0.98
CA LEU A 51 6.21 -0.15 0.07
C LEU A 51 6.24 -1.66 -0.22
N ARG A 52 7.41 -2.23 -0.53
CA ARG A 52 7.57 -3.68 -0.77
C ARG A 52 7.21 -4.52 0.45
N MET A 53 7.56 -4.05 1.65
CA MET A 53 7.21 -4.71 2.90
C MET A 53 5.73 -4.54 3.25
N GLY A 54 5.04 -3.57 2.65
CA GLY A 54 3.67 -3.20 3.00
C GLY A 54 3.53 -2.68 4.43
N LYS A 55 4.61 -2.15 5.01
CA LYS A 55 4.67 -1.75 6.42
C LYS A 55 4.90 -0.25 6.56
N SER A 56 4.15 0.35 7.47
CA SER A 56 4.40 1.72 7.92
C SER A 56 5.52 1.72 8.96
N GLY A 57 6.32 2.79 9.03
CA GLY A 57 7.45 2.81 9.94
C GLY A 57 8.17 4.15 10.03
N MET A 58 9.05 4.25 11.03
CA MET A 58 9.92 5.41 11.24
C MET A 58 11.20 5.26 10.42
N ILE A 59 11.64 6.34 9.79
CA ILE A 59 12.90 6.44 9.06
C ILE A 59 13.66 7.67 9.52
N GLU A 60 14.95 7.47 9.82
CA GLU A 60 15.88 8.52 10.20
C GLU A 60 16.88 8.72 9.06
N SER A 61 16.85 9.89 8.43
CA SER A 61 17.77 10.24 7.35
C SER A 61 18.21 11.69 7.48
N GLY A 62 19.53 11.93 7.41
CA GLY A 62 20.11 13.27 7.53
C GLY A 62 19.74 14.02 8.82
N GLY A 63 19.51 13.31 9.92
CA GLY A 63 19.09 13.89 11.21
C GLY A 63 17.62 14.27 11.31
N ARG A 64 16.81 14.00 10.27
CA ARG A 64 15.35 14.16 10.32
C ARG A 64 14.66 12.82 10.58
N LYS A 65 13.71 12.84 11.52
CA LYS A 65 12.83 11.71 11.82
C LYS A 65 11.54 11.86 11.03
N THR A 66 11.28 10.92 10.14
CA THR A 66 10.08 10.91 9.31
C THR A 66 9.32 9.61 9.51
N PHE A 67 8.00 9.70 9.66
CA PHE A 67 7.13 8.53 9.72
C PHE A 67 6.45 8.33 8.37
N ILE A 68 6.59 7.14 7.82
CA ILE A 68 6.00 6.74 6.54
C ILE A 68 4.76 5.92 6.83
N THR A 69 3.61 6.41 6.37
CA THR A 69 2.36 5.66 6.36
C THR A 69 2.15 5.08 4.96
N VAL A 70 2.14 3.76 4.85
CA VAL A 70 1.93 3.04 3.59
C VAL A 70 0.45 2.76 3.39
N HIS A 71 -0.09 3.24 2.28
CA HIS A 71 -1.44 2.92 1.81
C HIS A 71 -1.34 2.09 0.54
N ALA A 72 -1.23 0.77 0.70
CA ALA A 72 -1.23 -0.19 -0.39
C ALA A 72 -2.60 -0.91 -0.48
N PRO A 73 -3.06 -1.28 -1.68
CA PRO A 73 -4.22 -2.15 -1.82
C PRO A 73 -3.92 -3.54 -1.22
N VAL A 74 -4.95 -4.21 -0.73
CA VAL A 74 -4.85 -5.62 -0.32
C VAL A 74 -4.35 -6.49 -1.46
N ALA A 75 -3.58 -7.52 -1.12
CA ALA A 75 -3.05 -8.46 -2.09
C ALA A 75 -4.20 -9.18 -2.80
N ARG A 76 -4.11 -9.28 -4.14
CA ARG A 76 -5.08 -10.02 -4.95
C ARG A 76 -4.66 -11.48 -5.01
N LEU A 77 -5.60 -12.38 -4.77
CA LEU A 77 -5.42 -13.82 -4.99
C LEU A 77 -6.36 -14.26 -6.11
N VAL A 78 -5.80 -14.52 -7.29
CA VAL A 78 -6.55 -15.04 -8.44
C VAL A 78 -6.38 -16.55 -8.48
N MET A 79 -7.49 -17.28 -8.34
CA MET A 79 -7.54 -18.73 -8.26
C MET A 79 -8.21 -19.29 -9.52
N ILE A 80 -7.48 -20.08 -10.30
CA ILE A 80 -7.99 -20.66 -11.55
C ILE A 80 -8.44 -22.10 -11.27
N GLY A 81 -9.72 -22.38 -11.55
CA GLY A 81 -10.40 -23.65 -11.29
C GLY A 81 -11.17 -23.64 -9.97
N ALA A 82 -12.49 -23.74 -10.05
CA ALA A 82 -13.40 -23.84 -8.90
C ALA A 82 -13.58 -25.31 -8.44
N VAL A 83 -12.45 -25.96 -8.16
CA VAL A 83 -12.37 -27.36 -7.69
C VAL A 83 -12.16 -27.44 -6.16
N HIS A 84 -12.08 -28.65 -5.61
CA HIS A 84 -12.07 -28.92 -4.17
C HIS A 84 -11.01 -28.12 -3.36
N ILE A 85 -9.80 -27.94 -3.89
CA ILE A 85 -8.75 -27.14 -3.22
C ILE A 85 -9.19 -25.68 -3.11
N THR A 86 -9.72 -25.10 -4.20
CA THR A 86 -10.19 -23.72 -4.24
C THR A 86 -11.36 -23.48 -3.30
N GLN A 87 -12.26 -24.46 -3.15
CA GLN A 87 -13.38 -24.38 -2.21
C GLN A 87 -12.90 -24.24 -0.76
N ALA A 88 -11.84 -24.97 -0.38
CA ALA A 88 -11.27 -24.88 0.97
C ALA A 88 -10.38 -23.64 1.15
N LEU A 89 -9.59 -23.27 0.14
CA LEU A 89 -8.61 -22.19 0.24
C LEU A 89 -9.22 -20.79 0.16
N ALA A 90 -10.27 -20.59 -0.65
CA ALA A 90 -10.92 -19.29 -0.79
C ALA A 90 -11.41 -18.66 0.55
N PRO A 91 -12.10 -19.37 1.46
CA PRO A 91 -12.48 -18.79 2.75
C PRO A 91 -11.28 -18.48 3.65
N MET A 92 -10.23 -19.31 3.65
CA MET A 92 -9.01 -19.05 4.42
C MET A 92 -8.31 -17.78 3.93
N ALA A 93 -8.19 -17.61 2.61
CA ALA A 93 -7.58 -16.42 2.02
C ALA A 93 -8.39 -15.14 2.31
N ARG A 94 -9.74 -15.20 2.22
CA ARG A 94 -10.59 -14.06 2.59
C ARG A 94 -10.47 -13.69 4.07
N ALA A 95 -10.34 -14.68 4.96
CA ALA A 95 -10.11 -14.44 6.38
C ALA A 95 -8.76 -13.77 6.69
N LEU A 96 -7.81 -13.80 5.73
CA LEU A 96 -6.53 -13.11 5.78
C LEU A 96 -6.54 -11.80 4.96
N ASP A 97 -7.73 -11.25 4.65
CA ASP A 97 -7.97 -10.01 3.91
C ASP A 97 -7.44 -9.99 2.47
N TYR A 98 -7.22 -11.15 1.85
CA TYR A 98 -6.95 -11.21 0.42
C TYR A 98 -8.19 -10.85 -0.39
N ASP A 99 -7.97 -10.10 -1.47
CA ASP A 99 -8.98 -9.87 -2.52
C ASP A 99 -9.02 -11.08 -3.44
N VAL A 100 -9.88 -12.04 -3.08
CA VAL A 100 -9.99 -13.35 -3.73
C VAL A 100 -10.90 -13.28 -4.94
N THR A 101 -10.37 -13.64 -6.11
CA THR A 101 -11.15 -13.87 -7.35
C THR A 101 -10.99 -15.32 -7.79
N VAL A 102 -12.09 -16.04 -7.97
CA VAL A 102 -12.09 -17.40 -8.52
C VAL A 102 -12.57 -17.35 -9.97
N ILE A 103 -11.82 -17.98 -10.87
CA ILE A 103 -12.12 -18.05 -12.30
C ILE A 103 -12.27 -19.53 -12.67
N ASP A 104 -13.41 -19.91 -13.24
CA ASP A 104 -13.67 -21.26 -13.77
C ASP A 104 -14.17 -21.11 -15.22
N PRO A 105 -13.73 -21.97 -16.15
CA PRO A 105 -14.17 -21.89 -17.55
C PRO A 105 -15.59 -22.43 -17.80
N ARG A 106 -16.22 -23.09 -16.83
CA ARG A 106 -17.57 -23.66 -16.94
C ARG A 106 -18.66 -22.66 -16.58
#